data_AF-A0A9Q4IS87-F1
#
_entry.id   AF-A0A9Q4IS87-F1
#
_cell.length_a   1.000
_cell.length_b   1.000
_cell.length_c   1.000
_cell.angle_alpha   90.00
_cell.angle_beta   90.00
_cell.angle_gamma   90.00
#
_symmetry.space_group_name_H-M   'P 1'
#
loop_
_entity.id
_entity.type
_entity.pdbx_description
1 polymer ?
#
loop_
_entity_poly.entity_id
_entity_poly.type
_entity_poly.pdbx_seq_one_letter_code
_entity_poly.pdbx_strand_id
1 'polypeptide(L)'
;MKNIRQFHLLSSILGGVFLFSSCSVVPKAEEKNLSEQWPVVASYQWAGQDSVVVCDLSLLKDTVDLPFSFFLKDFQIIKLDNRDEAMVGENNLCVSENYILIYGSVYELHPCRLFTKKGEFVTNIGAIGQGPGEYRAVYKAEIDEKHNCIYLMPFDNSNAIYVYDLAGKPLRSIPLHQSVSKAVFKVDADKRELTVGALPFTGYPFVAWVQDFEGHLLDSVPAARHLSVLPDYSNEVMYGANTEVFDLYISTFFELRPDTLYHYIRSESRLKPRFTLNIGDRKRSITTFYELPQAYVGRLMVEEQVGDGMWETKSPSNFIVDKASLRGTFFRVINDFAGGMPDRLWTPWSLRNKQYIRLVEPGVLKAEIESYLSSTDGRKGKNRKKLQELCESIGEEDNSYVIYAKQKGVQ
;
A
#
# COMPACT_ATOMS: atom_id res chain seq x y z
N MET A 1 46.31 -35.94 3.99
CA MET A 1 45.47 -34.95 4.69
C MET A 1 45.93 -33.56 4.30
N LYS A 2 45.28 -32.94 3.30
CA LYS A 2 45.56 -31.57 2.84
C LYS A 2 44.48 -30.67 3.45
N ASN A 3 44.88 -29.80 4.38
CA ASN A 3 44.02 -28.76 4.93
C ASN A 3 43.77 -27.69 3.87
N ILE A 4 42.58 -27.71 3.27
CA ILE A 4 42.06 -26.59 2.48
C ILE A 4 41.39 -25.65 3.48
N ARG A 5 42.02 -24.51 3.77
CA ARG A 5 41.37 -23.38 4.44
C ARG A 5 40.30 -22.85 3.49
N GLN A 6 39.03 -23.15 3.77
CA GLN A 6 37.91 -22.39 3.23
C GLN A 6 38.07 -20.94 3.69
N PHE A 7 38.38 -20.05 2.76
CA PHE A 7 38.14 -18.63 2.92
C PHE A 7 36.62 -18.44 2.89
N HIS A 8 35.98 -18.37 4.06
CA HIS A 8 34.70 -17.71 4.17
C HIS A 8 34.95 -16.22 3.95
N LEU A 9 34.74 -15.74 2.72
CA LEU A 9 34.44 -14.33 2.51
C LEU A 9 33.11 -14.05 3.20
N LEU A 10 33.17 -13.60 4.45
CA LEU A 10 32.09 -12.83 5.07
C LEU A 10 31.99 -11.51 4.31
N SER A 11 31.36 -11.51 3.13
CA SER A 11 30.87 -10.27 2.53
C SER A 11 29.59 -9.88 3.27
N SER A 12 29.75 -9.44 4.50
CA SER A 12 28.70 -8.82 5.30
C SER A 12 28.36 -7.45 4.71
N ILE A 13 27.64 -7.42 3.59
CA ILE A 13 26.90 -6.23 3.22
C ILE A 13 25.70 -6.20 4.17
N LEU A 14 25.84 -5.42 5.26
CA LEU A 14 24.84 -5.22 6.34
C LEU A 14 23.52 -4.54 5.86
N GLY A 15 23.40 -4.27 4.57
CA GLY A 15 22.31 -3.53 3.93
C GLY A 15 22.83 -2.92 2.64
N GLY A 16 21.96 -2.73 1.65
CA GLY A 16 22.40 -2.23 0.34
C GLY A 16 21.29 -1.58 -0.47
N VAL A 17 21.66 -0.66 -1.36
CA VAL A 17 20.71 0.03 -2.25
C VAL A 17 21.14 -0.14 -3.70
N PHE A 18 20.24 -0.69 -4.52
CA PHE A 18 20.39 -0.78 -5.96
C PHE A 18 19.59 0.34 -6.63
N LEU A 19 20.31 1.25 -7.29
CA LEU A 19 19.73 2.40 -7.99
C LEU A 19 19.53 2.09 -9.47
N PHE A 20 18.30 2.30 -9.94
CA PHE A 20 17.95 2.17 -11.35
C PHE A 20 17.52 3.51 -11.92
N SER A 21 18.00 3.80 -13.11
CA SER A 21 17.52 4.92 -13.91
C SER A 21 16.46 4.41 -14.87
N SER A 22 15.32 5.10 -14.97
CA SER A 22 14.32 4.79 -16.00
C SER A 22 14.99 4.92 -17.35
N CYS A 23 14.88 3.86 -18.15
CA CYS A 23 15.14 3.93 -19.57
C CYS A 23 13.80 4.20 -20.23
N SER A 24 13.42 5.48 -20.34
CA SER A 24 12.15 5.87 -20.97
C SER A 24 12.05 5.24 -22.35
N VAL A 25 11.23 4.19 -22.48
CA VAL A 25 10.79 3.66 -23.78
C VAL A 25 9.72 4.59 -24.36
N VAL A 26 9.01 5.32 -23.49
CA VAL A 26 7.98 6.30 -23.81
C VAL A 26 8.56 7.73 -23.71
N PRO A 27 8.57 8.53 -24.79
CA PRO A 27 8.93 9.95 -24.74
C PRO A 27 8.10 10.72 -23.71
N LYS A 28 8.71 11.68 -22.99
CA LYS A 28 8.01 12.54 -22.00
C LYS A 28 6.78 13.28 -22.55
N ALA A 29 6.76 13.58 -23.85
CA ALA A 29 5.62 14.20 -24.51
C ALA A 29 4.42 13.24 -24.69
N GLU A 30 4.68 11.93 -24.76
CA GLU A 30 3.63 10.91 -24.86
C GLU A 30 3.01 10.59 -23.49
N GLU A 31 3.75 10.69 -22.36
CA GLU A 31 3.19 10.49 -21.01
C GLU A 31 1.93 11.35 -20.75
N LYS A 32 1.93 12.62 -21.21
CA LYS A 32 0.77 13.54 -21.07
C LYS A 32 -0.39 13.23 -22.03
N ASN A 33 -0.12 12.48 -23.11
CA ASN A 33 -1.08 12.15 -24.17
C ASN A 33 -1.60 10.70 -24.11
N LEU A 34 -1.05 9.85 -23.22
CA LEU A 34 -1.44 8.43 -23.14
C LEU A 34 -2.93 8.28 -22.82
N SER A 35 -3.46 9.10 -21.90
CA SER A 35 -4.87 9.05 -21.54
C SER A 35 -5.80 9.57 -22.63
N GLU A 36 -5.34 10.44 -23.53
CA GLU A 36 -6.16 11.00 -24.62
C GLU A 36 -6.62 9.92 -25.61
N GLN A 37 -5.84 8.84 -25.74
CA GLN A 37 -6.14 7.71 -26.62
C GLN A 37 -7.17 6.75 -26.03
N TRP A 38 -7.37 6.76 -24.71
CA TRP A 38 -8.30 5.85 -24.04
C TRP A 38 -9.75 6.29 -24.25
N PRO A 39 -10.73 5.37 -24.28
CA PRO A 39 -12.14 5.75 -24.35
C PRO A 39 -12.57 6.54 -23.11
N VAL A 40 -13.57 7.41 -23.25
CA VAL A 40 -14.28 7.97 -22.09
C VAL A 40 -15.08 6.83 -21.46
N VAL A 41 -14.74 6.45 -20.23
CA VAL A 41 -15.34 5.31 -19.53
C VAL A 41 -16.07 5.72 -18.27
N ALA A 42 -15.92 6.97 -17.84
CA ALA A 42 -16.54 7.47 -16.64
C ALA A 42 -17.40 8.71 -16.91
N SER A 43 -18.34 8.94 -16.00
CA SER A 43 -19.22 10.12 -16.01
C SER A 43 -19.41 10.64 -14.60
N TYR A 44 -19.73 11.93 -14.48
CA TYR A 44 -20.20 12.48 -13.21
C TYR A 44 -21.67 12.12 -13.01
N GLN A 45 -21.99 11.57 -11.85
CA GLN A 45 -23.36 11.31 -11.42
C GLN A 45 -23.61 11.99 -10.08
N TRP A 46 -24.88 12.33 -9.83
CA TRP A 46 -25.29 12.93 -8.55
C TRP A 46 -25.61 11.84 -7.52
N ALA A 47 -24.97 11.93 -6.36
CA ALA A 47 -25.25 11.14 -5.18
C ALA A 47 -25.71 12.09 -4.06
N GLY A 48 -27.03 12.34 -4.01
CA GLY A 48 -27.59 13.38 -3.14
C GLY A 48 -27.09 14.77 -3.57
N GLN A 49 -26.33 15.43 -2.69
CA GLN A 49 -25.78 16.77 -2.93
C GLN A 49 -24.36 16.78 -3.54
N ASP A 50 -23.76 15.60 -3.76
CA ASP A 50 -22.40 15.49 -4.28
C ASP A 50 -22.36 14.91 -5.69
N SER A 51 -21.32 15.30 -6.45
CA SER A 51 -20.96 14.63 -7.69
C SER A 51 -19.96 13.51 -7.40
N VAL A 52 -20.22 12.31 -7.91
CA VAL A 52 -19.33 11.15 -7.88
C VAL A 52 -18.91 10.78 -9.30
N VAL A 53 -17.64 10.42 -9.49
CA VAL A 53 -17.17 9.83 -10.75
C VAL A 53 -17.55 8.35 -10.76
N VAL A 54 -18.37 7.95 -11.72
CA VAL A 54 -18.81 6.57 -11.91
C VAL A 54 -18.13 6.01 -13.16
N CYS A 55 -17.20 5.08 -12.96
CA CYS A 55 -16.59 4.32 -14.05
C CYS A 55 -17.54 3.21 -14.49
N ASP A 56 -17.86 3.12 -15.78
CA ASP A 56 -18.62 2.01 -16.35
C ASP A 56 -17.67 0.91 -16.78
N LEU A 57 -17.71 -0.23 -16.08
CA LEU A 57 -16.86 -1.38 -16.36
C LEU A 57 -17.04 -1.91 -17.78
N SER A 58 -18.22 -1.76 -18.40
CA SER A 58 -18.49 -2.23 -19.77
C SER A 58 -17.79 -1.40 -20.85
N LEU A 59 -17.36 -0.18 -20.51
CA LEU A 59 -16.64 0.71 -21.42
C LEU A 59 -15.12 0.50 -21.37
N LEU A 60 -14.61 -0.17 -20.33
CA LEU A 60 -13.22 -0.61 -20.27
C LEU A 60 -13.03 -1.79 -21.22
N LYS A 61 -12.10 -1.66 -22.17
CA LYS A 61 -11.87 -2.66 -23.22
C LYS A 61 -10.44 -3.17 -23.20
N ASP A 62 -9.55 -2.47 -23.88
CA ASP A 62 -8.18 -2.91 -24.08
C ASP A 62 -7.39 -2.89 -22.77
N THR A 63 -6.32 -3.69 -22.73
CA THR A 63 -5.34 -3.67 -21.65
C THR A 63 -4.05 -3.10 -22.18
N VAL A 64 -3.60 -1.98 -21.59
CA VAL A 64 -2.34 -1.33 -21.97
C VAL A 64 -1.25 -1.61 -20.94
N ASP A 65 0.02 -1.55 -21.36
CA ASP A 65 1.14 -1.61 -20.45
C ASP A 65 1.54 -0.19 -20.03
N LEU A 66 1.38 0.12 -18.74
CA LEU A 66 1.81 1.41 -18.19
C LEU A 66 3.17 1.27 -17.52
N PRO A 67 4.15 2.12 -17.86
CA PRO A 67 5.45 2.08 -17.21
C PRO A 67 5.37 2.61 -15.77
N PHE A 68 6.20 2.09 -14.87
CA PHE A 68 6.36 2.64 -13.52
C PHE A 68 6.62 4.14 -13.58
N SER A 69 7.45 4.60 -14.51
CA SER A 69 7.72 6.01 -14.71
C SER A 69 6.47 6.85 -14.97
N PHE A 70 5.35 6.29 -15.47
CA PHE A 70 4.11 7.04 -15.59
C PHE A 70 3.62 7.60 -14.24
N PHE A 71 3.77 6.82 -13.16
CA PHE A 71 3.31 7.18 -11.81
C PHE A 71 4.44 7.56 -10.86
N LEU A 72 5.66 7.09 -11.11
CA LEU A 72 6.73 6.98 -10.12
C LEU A 72 8.04 7.61 -10.60
N LYS A 73 8.89 7.92 -9.63
CA LYS A 73 10.26 8.38 -9.80
C LYS A 73 11.13 7.80 -8.67
N ASP A 74 12.45 7.98 -8.79
CA ASP A 74 13.41 7.61 -7.73
C ASP A 74 13.29 6.14 -7.30
N PHE A 75 13.21 5.23 -8.27
CA PHE A 75 13.08 3.79 -8.03
C PHE A 75 14.35 3.18 -7.44
N GLN A 76 14.18 2.33 -6.44
CA GLN A 76 15.25 1.66 -5.69
C GLN A 76 14.82 0.26 -5.27
N ILE A 77 15.79 -0.66 -5.21
CA ILE A 77 15.64 -1.94 -4.52
C ILE A 77 16.61 -1.92 -3.35
N ILE A 78 16.09 -2.12 -2.14
CA ILE A 78 16.85 -2.00 -0.89
C ILE A 78 16.96 -3.39 -0.27
N LYS A 79 18.18 -3.90 -0.14
CA LYS A 79 18.51 -5.12 0.60
C LYS A 79 18.52 -4.79 2.10
N LEU A 80 17.69 -5.48 2.88
CA LEU A 80 17.69 -5.33 4.34
C LEU A 80 18.85 -6.11 4.97
N ASP A 81 19.22 -5.69 6.17
CA ASP A 81 20.27 -6.31 6.99
C ASP A 81 19.94 -7.78 7.31
N ASN A 82 20.92 -8.67 7.13
CA ASN A 82 20.79 -10.11 7.29
C ASN A 82 21.07 -10.61 8.72
N ARG A 83 21.24 -9.71 9.70
CA ARG A 83 21.38 -10.12 11.11
C ARG A 83 20.13 -10.88 11.58
N ASP A 84 20.31 -11.95 12.37
CA ASP A 84 19.22 -12.80 12.86
C ASP A 84 18.12 -11.99 13.56
N GLU A 85 18.51 -10.99 14.37
CA GLU A 85 17.56 -10.12 15.07
C GLU A 85 16.74 -9.22 14.12
N ALA A 86 17.22 -9.00 12.89
CA ALA A 86 16.62 -8.14 11.87
C ALA A 86 15.73 -8.89 10.87
N MET A 87 15.78 -10.21 10.82
CA MET A 87 15.12 -11.03 9.78
C MET A 87 13.60 -10.88 9.74
N VAL A 88 13.06 -10.45 8.60
CA VAL A 88 11.62 -10.26 8.38
C VAL A 88 11.11 -11.11 7.21
N GLY A 89 9.95 -11.76 7.41
CA GLY A 89 9.18 -12.38 6.34
C GLY A 89 8.28 -11.38 5.61
N GLU A 90 7.26 -11.88 4.91
CA GLU A 90 6.24 -11.07 4.26
C GLU A 90 5.37 -10.33 5.28
N ASN A 91 5.63 -9.03 5.45
CA ASN A 91 4.97 -8.17 6.43
C ASN A 91 4.62 -6.80 5.86
N ASN A 92 3.78 -6.09 6.61
CA ASN A 92 3.45 -4.71 6.31
C ASN A 92 4.62 -3.79 6.64
N LEU A 93 4.70 -2.68 5.90
CA LEU A 93 5.74 -1.69 6.07
C LEU A 93 5.22 -0.26 5.89
N CYS A 94 5.92 0.68 6.50
CA CYS A 94 5.83 2.11 6.19
C CYS A 94 7.24 2.69 6.06
N VAL A 95 7.33 3.82 5.36
CA VAL A 95 8.59 4.43 4.96
C VAL A 95 8.51 5.93 5.16
N SER A 96 9.52 6.49 5.79
CA SER A 96 9.75 7.93 5.88
C SER A 96 10.95 8.34 5.01
N GLU A 97 11.50 9.54 5.20
CA GLU A 97 12.62 10.01 4.37
C GLU A 97 13.88 9.17 4.61
N ASN A 98 14.18 8.86 5.88
CA ASN A 98 15.41 8.19 6.28
C ASN A 98 15.21 6.78 6.83
N TYR A 99 13.98 6.33 7.05
CA TYR A 99 13.70 5.05 7.70
C TYR A 99 12.66 4.19 6.99
N ILE A 100 12.75 2.89 7.26
CA ILE A 100 11.79 1.87 6.89
C ILE A 100 11.40 1.16 8.18
N LEU A 101 10.10 1.05 8.46
CA LEU A 101 9.58 0.28 9.57
C LEU A 101 8.80 -0.91 9.02
N ILE A 102 9.14 -2.11 9.49
CA ILE A 102 8.47 -3.35 9.13
C ILE A 102 7.79 -3.88 10.39
N TYR A 103 6.50 -4.16 10.31
CA TYR A 103 5.68 -4.47 11.48
C TYR A 103 4.88 -5.75 11.28
N GLY A 104 4.85 -6.54 12.35
CA GLY A 104 4.19 -7.84 12.38
C GLY A 104 2.68 -7.73 12.21
N SER A 105 2.13 -8.70 11.49
CA SER A 105 0.69 -8.85 11.27
C SER A 105 0.09 -9.92 12.17
N VAL A 106 -1.20 -10.21 12.01
CA VAL A 106 -1.84 -11.35 12.69
C VAL A 106 -1.30 -12.71 12.25
N TYR A 107 -0.62 -12.78 11.09
CA TYR A 107 -0.05 -14.01 10.55
C TYR A 107 1.38 -14.25 11.02
N GLU A 108 2.13 -13.19 11.34
CA GLU A 108 3.50 -13.26 11.82
C GLU A 108 3.73 -12.20 12.89
N LEU A 109 3.77 -12.63 14.16
CA LEU A 109 3.99 -11.74 15.30
C LEU A 109 5.47 -11.54 15.55
N HIS A 110 5.95 -10.32 15.39
CA HIS A 110 7.28 -9.89 15.79
C HIS A 110 7.27 -8.40 16.19
N PRO A 111 8.19 -7.93 17.04
CA PRO A 111 8.35 -6.51 17.29
C PRO A 111 8.62 -5.77 15.98
N CYS A 112 8.07 -4.57 15.81
CA CYS A 112 8.35 -3.74 14.65
C CYS A 112 9.86 -3.49 14.58
N ARG A 113 10.43 -3.63 13.38
CA ARG A 113 11.86 -3.50 13.13
C ARG A 113 12.13 -2.26 12.32
N LEU A 114 12.96 -1.38 12.86
CA LEU A 114 13.35 -0.13 12.21
C LEU A 114 14.67 -0.33 11.45
N PHE A 115 14.68 0.10 10.20
CA PHE A 115 15.86 0.08 9.34
C PHE A 115 16.12 1.49 8.80
N THR A 116 17.37 1.80 8.48
CA THR A 116 17.69 2.99 7.69
C THR A 116 17.17 2.83 6.26
N LYS A 117 17.10 3.93 5.50
CA LYS A 117 16.73 3.88 4.08
C LYS A 117 17.79 3.18 3.21
N LYS A 118 18.93 2.79 3.80
CA LYS A 118 19.96 1.95 3.17
C LYS A 118 19.80 0.46 3.50
N GLY A 119 18.80 0.10 4.31
CA GLY A 119 18.52 -1.28 4.70
C GLY A 119 19.26 -1.75 5.95
N GLU A 120 20.02 -0.89 6.62
CA GLU A 120 20.75 -1.27 7.85
C GLU A 120 19.78 -1.35 9.03
N PHE A 121 19.84 -2.41 9.83
CA PHE A 121 18.97 -2.55 10.99
C PHE A 121 19.38 -1.58 12.11
N VAL A 122 18.40 -0.84 12.62
CA VAL A 122 18.59 0.17 13.67
C VAL A 122 18.25 -0.42 15.03
N THR A 123 17.00 -0.84 15.24
CA THR A 123 16.50 -1.35 16.52
C THR A 123 15.10 -1.97 16.35
N ASN A 124 14.67 -2.71 17.38
CA ASN A 124 13.26 -3.09 17.56
C ASN A 124 12.50 -1.95 18.25
N ILE A 125 11.24 -1.76 17.88
CA ILE A 125 10.34 -0.78 18.48
C ILE A 125 9.37 -1.51 19.41
N GLY A 126 9.54 -1.39 20.72
CA GLY A 126 8.72 -2.14 21.68
C GLY A 126 8.88 -3.67 21.61
N ALA A 127 7.89 -4.41 22.11
CA ALA A 127 7.92 -5.86 22.19
C ALA A 127 6.52 -6.48 22.03
N ILE A 128 6.48 -7.78 21.72
CA ILE A 128 5.21 -8.52 21.63
C ILE A 128 4.72 -8.92 23.02
N GLY A 129 3.49 -8.55 23.35
CA GLY A 129 2.86 -8.89 24.62
C GLY A 129 1.65 -8.02 24.95
N GLN A 130 1.32 -7.94 26.23
CA GLN A 130 0.16 -7.21 26.78
C GLN A 130 0.54 -6.28 27.93
N GLY A 131 1.82 -6.21 28.29
CA GLY A 131 2.34 -5.31 29.31
C GLY A 131 2.46 -3.86 28.83
N PRO A 132 2.80 -2.92 29.73
CA PRO A 132 3.02 -1.52 29.37
C PRO A 132 4.09 -1.37 28.28
N GLY A 133 3.74 -0.75 27.15
CA GLY A 133 4.65 -0.56 26.03
C GLY A 133 4.83 -1.80 25.14
N GLU A 134 4.03 -2.85 25.33
CA GLU A 134 3.96 -4.02 24.46
C GLU A 134 2.69 -3.98 23.60
N TYR A 135 2.72 -4.69 22.47
CA TYR A 135 1.58 -4.80 21.56
C TYR A 135 1.55 -6.17 20.88
N ARG A 136 0.51 -6.46 20.09
CA ARG A 136 0.41 -7.71 19.32
C ARG A 136 0.58 -7.42 17.84
N ALA A 137 -0.41 -7.74 17.01
CA ALA A 137 -0.39 -7.37 15.60
C ALA A 137 -0.64 -5.87 15.43
N VAL A 138 0.03 -5.25 14.46
CA VAL A 138 -0.15 -3.84 14.10
C VAL A 138 -0.95 -3.77 12.80
N TYR A 139 -2.02 -2.98 12.79
CA TYR A 139 -2.81 -2.73 11.58
C TYR A 139 -2.17 -1.69 10.67
N LYS A 140 -1.69 -0.59 11.28
CA LYS A 140 -1.04 0.52 10.57
C LYS A 140 -0.01 1.18 11.47
N ALA A 141 1.06 1.66 10.84
CA ALA A 141 2.08 2.48 11.49
C ALA A 141 2.40 3.75 10.69
N GLU A 142 2.89 4.78 11.38
CA GLU A 142 3.45 6.00 10.80
C GLU A 142 4.76 6.37 11.49
N ILE A 143 5.74 6.85 10.73
CA ILE A 143 7.02 7.37 11.23
C ILE A 143 7.00 8.90 11.06
N ASP A 144 7.21 9.62 12.16
CA ASP A 144 7.33 11.07 12.20
C ASP A 144 8.72 11.44 12.69
N GLU A 145 9.65 11.56 11.74
CA GLU A 145 11.04 11.90 12.04
C GLU A 145 11.19 13.29 12.66
N LYS A 146 10.33 14.25 12.26
CA LYS A 146 10.39 15.63 12.74
C LYS A 146 10.17 15.68 14.25
N HIS A 147 9.27 14.84 14.77
CA HIS A 147 8.94 14.77 16.19
C HIS A 147 9.58 13.57 16.90
N ASN A 148 10.48 12.83 16.23
CA ASN A 148 11.13 11.64 16.76
C ASN A 148 10.11 10.63 17.31
N CYS A 149 9.05 10.34 16.55
CA CYS A 149 7.95 9.48 16.97
C CYS A 149 7.62 8.41 15.94
N ILE A 150 7.22 7.24 16.42
CA ILE A 150 6.60 6.15 15.67
C ILE A 150 5.25 5.87 16.31
N TYR A 151 4.21 5.88 15.50
CA TYR A 151 2.83 5.68 15.91
C TYR A 151 2.35 4.31 15.42
N LEU A 152 1.86 3.47 16.33
CA LEU A 152 1.36 2.12 16.03
C LEU A 152 -0.11 2.01 16.40
N MET A 153 -0.95 1.62 15.45
CA MET A 153 -2.33 1.20 15.67
C MET A 153 -2.38 -0.32 15.77
N PRO A 154 -2.75 -0.90 16.92
CA PRO A 154 -2.96 -2.35 17.02
C PRO A 154 -4.08 -2.85 16.12
N PHE A 155 -4.07 -4.15 15.82
CA PHE A 155 -5.02 -4.80 14.92
C PHE A 155 -6.46 -4.81 15.42
N ASP A 156 -6.66 -5.21 16.67
CA ASP A 156 -7.96 -5.44 17.28
C ASP A 156 -8.09 -4.75 18.64
N ASN A 157 -9.33 -4.34 18.95
CA ASN A 157 -9.71 -3.75 20.23
C ASN A 157 -8.76 -2.63 20.71
N SER A 158 -8.28 -1.83 19.77
CA SER A 158 -7.33 -0.74 20.00
C SER A 158 -8.02 0.36 20.78
N ASN A 159 -7.51 0.68 21.96
CA ASN A 159 -7.97 1.79 22.81
C ASN A 159 -6.99 2.97 22.83
N ALA A 160 -5.83 2.83 22.18
CA ALA A 160 -4.81 3.86 22.09
C ALA A 160 -3.93 3.63 20.85
N ILE A 161 -3.31 4.70 20.35
CA ILE A 161 -2.13 4.64 19.50
C ILE A 161 -0.92 4.50 20.39
N TYR A 162 -0.13 3.44 20.21
CA TYR A 162 1.14 3.30 20.90
C TYR A 162 2.19 4.20 20.24
N VAL A 163 2.94 4.90 21.07
CA VAL A 163 3.95 5.87 20.62
C VAL A 163 5.31 5.45 21.12
N TYR A 164 6.30 5.45 20.24
CA TYR A 164 7.70 5.17 20.55
C TYR A 164 8.58 6.25 19.93
N ASP A 165 9.77 6.44 20.47
CA ASP A 165 10.79 7.20 19.76
C ASP A 165 11.52 6.34 18.70
N LEU A 166 12.35 6.97 17.85
CA LEU A 166 13.14 6.25 16.85
C LEU A 166 14.24 5.35 17.45
N ALA A 167 14.51 5.46 18.75
CA ALA A 167 15.39 4.55 19.49
C ALA A 167 14.64 3.32 20.04
N GLY A 168 13.32 3.23 19.85
CA GLY A 168 12.47 2.12 20.28
C GLY A 168 11.96 2.22 21.71
N LYS A 169 12.18 3.37 22.38
CA LYS A 169 11.68 3.58 23.75
C LYS A 169 10.19 3.95 23.72
N PRO A 170 9.35 3.33 24.56
CA PRO A 170 7.95 3.71 24.66
C PRO A 170 7.79 5.14 25.21
N LEU A 171 6.89 5.88 24.59
CA LEU A 171 6.41 7.20 24.99
C LEU A 171 4.96 7.09 25.49
N ARG A 172 4.37 8.21 25.90
CA ARG A 172 2.95 8.25 26.30
C ARG A 172 2.07 7.93 25.09
N SER A 173 1.29 6.86 25.18
CA SER A 173 0.28 6.49 24.19
C SER A 173 -0.79 7.58 24.05
N ILE A 174 -1.34 7.74 22.85
CA ILE A 174 -2.47 8.63 22.59
C ILE A 174 -3.76 7.81 22.79
N PRO A 175 -4.58 8.07 23.82
CA PRO A 175 -5.85 7.37 23.98
C PRO A 175 -6.76 7.64 22.79
N LEU A 176 -7.46 6.61 22.33
CA LEU A 176 -8.50 6.76 21.32
C LEU A 176 -9.80 7.18 21.99
N HIS A 177 -10.58 8.02 21.30
CA HIS A 177 -11.90 8.44 21.75
C HIS A 177 -12.80 7.23 22.08
N GLN A 178 -12.63 6.14 21.33
CA GLN A 178 -13.31 4.88 21.54
C GLN A 178 -12.44 3.71 21.12
N SER A 179 -12.69 2.52 21.69
CA SER A 179 -12.07 1.29 21.23
C SER A 179 -12.50 0.96 19.81
N VAL A 180 -11.56 0.53 18.98
CA VAL A 180 -11.81 0.21 17.58
C VAL A 180 -10.96 -0.98 17.13
N SER A 181 -11.55 -1.88 16.35
CA SER A 181 -10.80 -2.88 15.58
C SER A 181 -10.65 -2.40 14.14
N LYS A 182 -9.49 -2.65 13.52
CA LYS A 182 -9.19 -2.26 12.13
C LYS A 182 -9.48 -0.80 11.81
N ALA A 183 -8.53 0.06 12.15
CA ALA A 183 -8.62 1.49 11.87
C ALA A 183 -7.34 2.02 11.23
N VAL A 184 -7.51 2.83 10.20
CA VAL A 184 -6.45 3.65 9.63
C VAL A 184 -6.44 5.02 10.29
N PHE A 185 -5.30 5.70 10.28
CA PHE A 185 -5.17 7.01 10.92
C PHE A 185 -4.20 7.92 10.17
N LYS A 186 -4.20 9.20 10.54
CA LYS A 186 -3.20 10.19 10.16
C LYS A 186 -2.89 11.05 11.38
N VAL A 187 -1.61 11.25 11.67
CA VAL A 187 -1.17 12.13 12.76
C VAL A 187 -0.81 13.52 12.24
N ASP A 188 -1.31 14.56 12.90
CA ASP A 188 -0.84 15.94 12.80
C ASP A 188 -0.23 16.32 14.17
N ALA A 189 1.05 16.01 14.36
CA ALA A 189 1.74 16.17 15.64
C ALA A 189 1.94 17.64 16.04
N ASP A 190 2.09 18.54 15.06
CA ASP A 190 2.19 19.98 15.30
C ASP A 190 0.89 20.53 15.93
N LYS A 191 -0.27 20.04 15.46
CA LYS A 191 -1.57 20.39 16.05
C LYS A 191 -1.98 19.49 17.22
N ARG A 192 -1.25 18.40 17.45
CA ARG A 192 -1.63 17.32 18.38
C ARG A 192 -3.04 16.78 18.08
N GLU A 193 -3.31 16.54 16.81
CA GLU A 193 -4.57 15.97 16.33
C GLU A 193 -4.35 14.61 15.65
N LEU A 194 -5.32 13.71 15.84
CA LEU A 194 -5.38 12.41 15.20
C LEU A 194 -6.65 12.34 14.36
N THR A 195 -6.52 12.08 13.06
CA THR A 195 -7.65 11.70 12.20
C THR A 195 -7.71 10.19 12.12
N VAL A 196 -8.87 9.58 12.36
CA VAL A 196 -9.07 8.14 12.32
C VAL A 196 -10.18 7.80 11.32
N GLY A 197 -9.96 6.78 10.51
CA GLY A 197 -10.97 6.11 9.71
C GLY A 197 -11.10 4.66 10.17
N ALA A 198 -12.29 4.26 10.57
CA ALA A 198 -12.53 2.94 11.12
C ALA A 198 -13.39 2.12 10.19
N LEU A 199 -13.15 0.80 10.20
CA LEU A 199 -14.09 -0.13 9.62
C LEU A 199 -15.40 -0.07 10.43
N PRO A 200 -16.54 0.30 9.81
CA PRO A 200 -17.77 0.58 10.55
C PRO A 200 -18.51 -0.73 10.89
N PHE A 201 -17.94 -1.53 11.78
CA PHE A 201 -18.61 -2.72 12.28
C PHE A 201 -19.95 -2.36 12.90
N THR A 202 -20.94 -3.22 12.70
CA THR A 202 -22.30 -3.02 13.21
C THR A 202 -22.27 -2.71 14.71
N GLY A 203 -22.78 -1.53 15.10
CA GLY A 203 -22.77 -1.04 16.48
C GLY A 203 -21.71 0.02 16.77
N TYR A 204 -20.69 0.20 15.92
CA TYR A 204 -19.75 1.32 16.05
C TYR A 204 -20.46 2.63 15.70
N PRO A 205 -20.26 3.72 16.47
CA PRO A 205 -20.98 4.96 16.25
C PRO A 205 -20.41 5.79 15.09
N PHE A 206 -19.12 5.65 14.78
CA PHE A 206 -18.40 6.50 13.82
C PHE A 206 -17.63 5.67 12.79
N VAL A 207 -17.62 6.15 11.55
CA VAL A 207 -16.77 5.63 10.46
C VAL A 207 -15.49 6.44 10.30
N ALA A 208 -15.51 7.71 10.70
CA ALA A 208 -14.34 8.57 10.74
C ALA A 208 -14.49 9.60 11.87
N TRP A 209 -13.38 10.05 12.44
CA TRP A 209 -13.37 11.16 13.39
C TRP A 209 -12.03 11.86 13.45
N VAL A 210 -12.02 13.04 14.07
CA VAL A 210 -10.83 13.76 14.50
C VAL A 210 -10.89 13.92 16.01
N GLN A 211 -9.78 13.70 16.67
CA GLN A 211 -9.61 13.91 18.11
C GLN A 211 -8.29 14.63 18.40
N ASP A 212 -8.17 15.18 19.60
CA ASP A 212 -6.86 15.59 20.13
C ASP A 212 -6.06 14.39 20.66
N PHE A 213 -4.81 14.65 21.08
CA PHE A 213 -3.93 13.64 21.67
C PHE A 213 -4.34 13.18 23.09
N GLU A 214 -5.36 13.78 23.69
CA GLU A 214 -5.92 13.34 24.98
C GLU A 214 -7.20 12.51 24.81
N GLY A 215 -7.65 12.28 23.57
CA GLY A 215 -8.83 11.47 23.26
C GLY A 215 -10.13 12.27 23.19
N HIS A 216 -10.07 13.60 23.27
CA HIS A 216 -11.26 14.43 23.14
C HIS A 216 -11.66 14.55 21.67
N LEU A 217 -12.92 14.25 21.39
CA LEU A 217 -13.50 14.32 20.06
C LEU A 217 -13.59 15.78 19.58
N LEU A 218 -13.09 16.04 18.37
CA LEU A 218 -13.11 17.37 17.73
C LEU A 218 -14.08 17.41 16.55
N ASP A 219 -14.21 16.31 15.81
CA ASP A 219 -15.17 16.14 14.72
C ASP A 219 -15.48 14.65 14.50
N SER A 220 -16.61 14.31 13.90
CA SER A 220 -16.95 12.91 13.62
C SER A 220 -17.93 12.75 12.46
N VAL A 221 -17.86 11.59 11.81
CA VAL A 221 -18.84 11.13 10.84
C VAL A 221 -19.51 9.85 11.37
N PRO A 222 -20.84 9.86 11.56
CA PRO A 222 -21.57 8.67 12.00
C PRO A 222 -21.40 7.49 11.05
N ALA A 223 -21.32 6.28 11.59
CA ALA A 223 -21.35 5.05 10.82
C ALA A 223 -22.78 4.81 10.30
N ALA A 224 -23.12 5.45 9.17
CA ALA A 224 -24.43 5.31 8.54
C ALA A 224 -24.71 3.84 8.18
N ARG A 225 -25.99 3.43 8.25
CA ARG A 225 -26.42 2.03 8.01
C ARG A 225 -25.94 1.45 6.67
N HIS A 226 -25.82 2.27 5.63
CA HIS A 226 -25.36 1.82 4.31
C HIS A 226 -23.84 1.57 4.26
N LEU A 227 -23.07 2.09 5.21
CA LEU A 227 -21.64 1.83 5.36
C LEU A 227 -21.37 0.68 6.31
N SER A 228 -22.27 0.43 7.27
CA SER A 228 -22.12 -0.64 8.26
C SER A 228 -21.80 -1.98 7.60
N VAL A 229 -20.89 -2.71 8.23
CA VAL A 229 -20.46 -4.05 7.80
C VAL A 229 -20.62 -5.03 8.96
N LEU A 230 -20.89 -6.30 8.66
CA LEU A 230 -20.85 -7.33 9.68
C LEU A 230 -19.41 -7.50 10.22
N PRO A 231 -19.25 -7.82 11.52
CA PRO A 231 -17.95 -8.11 12.11
C PRO A 231 -17.30 -9.36 11.50
N ASP A 232 -16.56 -9.14 10.42
CA ASP A 232 -15.71 -10.12 9.74
C ASP A 232 -14.32 -9.52 9.53
N TYR A 233 -13.30 -10.21 10.04
CA TYR A 233 -11.92 -9.74 9.99
C TYR A 233 -11.24 -9.97 8.63
N SER A 234 -11.99 -10.29 7.57
CA SER A 234 -11.56 -10.22 6.17
C SER A 234 -11.98 -8.90 5.50
N ASN A 235 -12.88 -8.15 6.12
CA ASN A 235 -13.21 -6.78 5.69
C ASN A 235 -12.06 -5.83 6.02
N GLU A 236 -11.82 -4.84 5.17
CA GLU A 236 -10.69 -3.91 5.31
C GLU A 236 -11.13 -2.45 5.21
N VAL A 237 -10.43 -1.57 5.93
CA VAL A 237 -10.50 -0.12 5.71
C VAL A 237 -9.14 0.37 5.22
N MET A 238 -9.15 1.15 4.14
CA MET A 238 -7.95 1.60 3.47
C MET A 238 -7.89 3.12 3.46
N TYR A 239 -6.68 3.65 3.69
CA TYR A 239 -6.32 5.06 3.53
C TYR A 239 -5.11 5.13 2.61
N GLY A 240 -5.29 5.71 1.40
CA GLY A 240 -4.25 5.79 0.39
C GLY A 240 -3.21 6.87 0.69
N ALA A 241 -3.61 8.03 1.21
CA ALA A 241 -2.72 9.15 1.55
C ALA A 241 -1.86 9.65 0.38
N ASN A 242 -2.33 9.45 -0.85
CA ASN A 242 -1.64 9.85 -2.08
C ASN A 242 -2.03 11.26 -2.54
N THR A 243 -3.04 11.85 -1.90
CA THR A 243 -3.47 13.25 -2.01
C THR A 243 -3.42 13.92 -0.64
N GLU A 244 -3.72 15.22 -0.55
CA GLU A 244 -3.73 15.94 0.74
C GLU A 244 -4.94 15.61 1.61
N VAL A 245 -6.01 15.08 1.00
CA VAL A 245 -7.27 14.77 1.66
C VAL A 245 -7.18 13.40 2.34
N PHE A 246 -7.89 13.23 3.45
CA PHE A 246 -8.03 11.92 4.08
C PHE A 246 -9.06 11.10 3.29
N ASP A 247 -8.56 10.22 2.41
CA ASP A 247 -9.37 9.30 1.62
C ASP A 247 -9.69 8.01 2.38
N LEU A 248 -10.87 7.47 2.15
CA LEU A 248 -11.33 6.24 2.80
C LEU A 248 -11.98 5.31 1.78
N TYR A 249 -11.56 4.06 1.80
CA TYR A 249 -12.20 2.97 1.08
C TYR A 249 -12.49 1.82 2.05
N ILE A 250 -13.73 1.35 2.03
CA ILE A 250 -14.16 0.17 2.80
C ILE A 250 -14.27 -0.99 1.81
N SER A 251 -13.57 -2.08 2.11
CA SER A 251 -13.64 -3.32 1.34
C SER A 251 -14.39 -4.36 2.15
N THR A 252 -15.45 -4.90 1.57
CA THR A 252 -16.23 -6.00 2.15
C THR A 252 -15.98 -7.29 1.39
N PHE A 253 -15.60 -8.35 2.11
CA PHE A 253 -15.25 -9.63 1.48
C PHE A 253 -16.48 -10.48 1.17
N PHE A 254 -17.38 -10.69 2.13
CA PHE A 254 -18.57 -11.54 1.93
C PHE A 254 -19.81 -10.75 1.51
N GLU A 255 -19.94 -9.51 1.96
CA GLU A 255 -21.03 -8.60 1.57
C GLU A 255 -20.68 -7.92 0.24
N LEU A 256 -20.63 -8.68 -0.85
CA LEU A 256 -20.26 -8.15 -2.17
C LEU A 256 -21.29 -7.09 -2.62
N ARG A 257 -20.89 -5.82 -2.50
CA ARG A 257 -21.69 -4.64 -2.86
C ARG A 257 -20.84 -3.66 -3.68
N PRO A 258 -21.46 -2.82 -4.51
CA PRO A 258 -20.74 -1.70 -5.11
C PRO A 258 -20.22 -0.79 -3.99
N ASP A 259 -18.90 -0.65 -3.89
CA ASP A 259 -18.26 0.24 -2.92
C ASP A 259 -17.91 1.60 -3.55
N THR A 260 -17.49 2.54 -2.72
CA THR A 260 -17.16 3.90 -3.12
C THR A 260 -15.92 4.36 -2.37
N LEU A 261 -15.04 5.09 -3.06
CA LEU A 261 -13.96 5.83 -2.42
C LEU A 261 -14.51 7.18 -1.95
N TYR A 262 -14.26 7.49 -0.67
CA TYR A 262 -14.75 8.69 0.00
C TYR A 262 -13.61 9.63 0.34
N HIS A 263 -13.92 10.92 0.44
CA HIS A 263 -13.11 11.92 1.11
C HIS A 263 -13.76 12.30 2.43
N TYR A 264 -12.99 12.32 3.51
CA TYR A 264 -13.47 12.92 4.75
C TYR A 264 -13.29 14.44 4.69
N ILE A 265 -14.42 15.16 4.68
CA ILE A 265 -14.46 16.63 4.64
C ILE A 265 -14.80 17.15 6.05
N ARG A 266 -13.78 17.46 6.84
CA ARG A 266 -13.91 17.92 8.24
C ARG A 266 -14.78 19.17 8.38
N SER A 267 -14.69 20.13 7.46
CA SER A 267 -15.50 21.36 7.50
C SER A 267 -17.01 21.10 7.34
N GLU A 268 -17.38 19.92 6.87
CA GLU A 268 -18.76 19.50 6.63
C GLU A 268 -19.14 18.26 7.47
N SER A 269 -18.24 17.79 8.35
CA SER A 269 -18.42 16.62 9.22
C SER A 269 -19.00 15.40 8.50
N ARG A 270 -18.52 15.12 7.28
CA ARG A 270 -19.08 14.04 6.44
C ARG A 270 -18.08 13.39 5.50
N LEU A 271 -18.43 12.19 5.05
CA LEU A 271 -17.79 11.53 3.92
C LEU A 271 -18.43 11.99 2.61
N LYS A 272 -17.61 12.45 1.67
CA LYS A 272 -18.00 12.85 0.32
C LYS A 272 -17.63 11.75 -0.67
N PRO A 273 -18.58 11.13 -1.40
CA PRO A 273 -18.26 10.11 -2.39
C PRO A 273 -17.49 10.74 -3.56
N ARG A 274 -16.44 10.07 -4.04
CA ARG A 274 -15.57 10.59 -5.11
C ARG A 274 -15.50 9.69 -6.32
N PHE A 275 -15.38 8.38 -6.09
CA PHE A 275 -15.19 7.43 -7.17
C PHE A 275 -15.88 6.11 -6.85
N THR A 276 -16.54 5.52 -7.84
CA THR A 276 -17.10 4.17 -7.77
C THR A 276 -17.06 3.50 -9.13
N LEU A 277 -17.26 2.19 -9.14
CA LEU A 277 -17.31 1.35 -10.33
C LEU A 277 -18.71 0.78 -10.51
N ASN A 278 -19.34 1.09 -11.64
CA ASN A 278 -20.53 0.38 -12.10
C ASN A 278 -20.12 -0.98 -12.70
N ILE A 279 -20.38 -2.05 -11.95
CA ILE A 279 -20.05 -3.42 -12.33
C ILE A 279 -21.14 -4.11 -13.18
N GLY A 280 -22.28 -3.44 -13.40
CA GLY A 280 -23.47 -4.02 -14.04
C GLY A 280 -24.08 -5.14 -13.19
N ASP A 281 -24.52 -6.22 -13.83
CA ASP A 281 -25.16 -7.37 -13.16
C ASP A 281 -24.17 -8.36 -12.50
N ARG A 282 -22.88 -8.01 -12.43
CA ARG A 282 -21.85 -8.85 -11.81
C ARG A 282 -22.01 -8.84 -10.28
N LYS A 283 -22.81 -9.78 -9.76
CA LYS A 283 -23.13 -9.85 -8.32
C LYS A 283 -21.99 -10.32 -7.43
N ARG A 284 -20.95 -10.94 -7.99
CA ARG A 284 -19.81 -11.48 -7.22
C ARG A 284 -18.50 -10.88 -7.69
N SER A 285 -18.20 -9.68 -7.19
CA SER A 285 -16.97 -8.99 -7.52
C SER A 285 -16.43 -8.24 -6.32
N ILE A 286 -15.15 -8.42 -6.05
CA ILE A 286 -14.42 -7.66 -5.05
C ILE A 286 -13.72 -6.52 -5.78
N THR A 287 -13.95 -5.30 -5.30
CA THR A 287 -13.28 -4.11 -5.84
C THR A 287 -12.30 -3.56 -4.82
N THR A 288 -11.37 -2.74 -5.29
CA THR A 288 -10.54 -1.93 -4.41
C THR A 288 -10.18 -0.65 -5.16
N PHE A 289 -10.28 0.51 -4.51
CA PHE A 289 -10.01 1.80 -5.15
C PHE A 289 -8.93 2.57 -4.41
N TYR A 290 -8.10 3.27 -5.19
CA TYR A 290 -7.08 4.19 -4.71
C TYR A 290 -7.14 5.47 -5.52
N GLU A 291 -6.96 6.59 -4.84
CA GLU A 291 -6.84 7.89 -5.50
C GLU A 291 -5.36 8.22 -5.71
N LEU A 292 -5.00 8.60 -6.93
CA LEU A 292 -3.75 9.30 -7.25
C LEU A 292 -4.09 10.76 -7.58
N PRO A 293 -3.14 11.69 -7.63
CA PRO A 293 -3.45 13.10 -7.92
C PRO A 293 -4.21 13.30 -9.23
N GLN A 294 -3.80 12.63 -10.31
CA GLN A 294 -4.35 12.79 -11.65
C GLN A 294 -5.35 11.68 -12.06
N ALA A 295 -5.42 10.58 -11.31
CA ALA A 295 -6.22 9.42 -11.70
C ALA A 295 -6.87 8.70 -10.51
N TYR A 296 -7.93 7.97 -10.77
CA TYR A 296 -8.41 6.89 -9.90
C TYR A 296 -7.88 5.57 -10.43
N VAL A 297 -7.43 4.71 -9.53
CA VAL A 297 -6.93 3.37 -9.85
C VAL A 297 -7.74 2.36 -9.09
N GLY A 298 -8.14 1.28 -9.76
CA GLY A 298 -8.86 0.21 -9.11
C GLY A 298 -8.39 -1.18 -9.51
N ARG A 299 -8.68 -2.13 -8.62
CA ARG A 299 -8.55 -3.56 -8.86
C ARG A 299 -9.92 -4.19 -8.81
N LEU A 300 -10.18 -5.09 -9.74
CA LEU A 300 -11.41 -5.87 -9.83
C LEU A 300 -11.05 -7.35 -9.82
N MET A 301 -11.67 -8.09 -8.91
CA MET A 301 -11.68 -9.55 -8.90
C MET A 301 -13.11 -10.00 -9.16
N VAL A 302 -13.31 -10.84 -10.16
CA VAL A 302 -14.62 -11.39 -10.53
C VAL A 302 -14.63 -12.87 -10.20
N GLU A 303 -15.65 -13.32 -9.49
CA GLU A 303 -15.90 -14.75 -9.30
C GLU A 303 -16.75 -15.28 -10.45
N GLU A 304 -16.35 -16.42 -11.01
CA GLU A 304 -17.12 -17.16 -12.00
C GLU A 304 -17.56 -18.50 -11.46
N GLN A 305 -18.78 -18.89 -11.81
CA GLN A 305 -19.29 -20.19 -11.42
C GLN A 305 -18.66 -21.27 -12.30
N VAL A 306 -17.93 -22.18 -11.68
CA VAL A 306 -17.27 -23.31 -12.37
C VAL A 306 -17.98 -24.64 -12.15
N GLY A 307 -19.00 -24.65 -11.27
CA GLY A 307 -19.86 -25.80 -11.00
C GLY A 307 -21.01 -25.43 -10.07
N ASP A 308 -21.90 -26.38 -9.78
CA ASP A 308 -23.01 -26.16 -8.85
C ASP A 308 -22.48 -25.77 -7.46
N GLY A 309 -22.76 -24.53 -7.04
CA GLY A 309 -22.26 -23.99 -5.78
C GLY A 309 -20.75 -23.70 -5.72
N MET A 310 -19.99 -23.99 -6.78
CA MET A 310 -18.53 -23.77 -6.84
C MET A 310 -18.20 -22.54 -7.67
N TRP A 311 -17.39 -21.66 -7.09
CA TRP A 311 -17.00 -20.39 -7.68
C TRP A 311 -15.48 -20.28 -7.65
N GLU A 312 -14.90 -19.83 -8.76
CA GLU A 312 -13.47 -19.54 -8.88
C GLU A 312 -13.26 -18.05 -9.10
N THR A 313 -12.28 -17.48 -8.38
CA THR A 313 -11.87 -16.09 -8.58
C THR A 313 -10.96 -16.02 -9.81
N LYS A 314 -11.37 -15.26 -10.83
CA LYS A 314 -10.50 -14.97 -11.97
C LYS A 314 -9.34 -14.06 -11.57
N SER A 315 -8.28 -14.11 -12.38
CA SER A 315 -7.12 -13.23 -12.23
C SER A 315 -7.57 -11.76 -12.11
N PRO A 316 -7.08 -11.03 -11.11
CA PRO A 316 -7.49 -9.64 -10.90
C PRO A 316 -7.12 -8.78 -12.10
N SER A 317 -8.02 -7.89 -12.48
CA SER A 317 -7.78 -6.87 -13.49
C SER A 317 -7.61 -5.51 -12.83
N ASN A 318 -6.57 -4.77 -13.22
CA ASN A 318 -6.36 -3.40 -12.77
C ASN A 318 -6.87 -2.43 -13.83
N PHE A 319 -7.51 -1.35 -13.40
CA PHE A 319 -8.00 -0.31 -14.30
C PHE A 319 -7.66 1.07 -13.76
N ILE A 320 -7.58 2.03 -14.67
CA ILE A 320 -7.26 3.43 -14.36
C ILE A 320 -8.27 4.34 -15.04
N VAL A 321 -8.64 5.43 -14.36
CA VAL A 321 -9.48 6.50 -14.89
C VAL A 321 -8.78 7.84 -14.65
N ASP A 322 -8.46 8.55 -15.72
CA ASP A 322 -7.95 9.92 -15.67
C ASP A 322 -9.05 10.88 -15.18
N LYS A 323 -8.73 11.70 -14.17
CA LYS A 323 -9.73 12.57 -13.51
C LYS A 323 -10.21 13.71 -14.40
N ALA A 324 -9.35 14.21 -15.30
CA ALA A 324 -9.65 15.40 -16.10
C ALA A 324 -10.52 15.05 -17.31
N SER A 325 -10.16 13.98 -18.01
CA SER A 325 -10.80 13.56 -19.25
C SER A 325 -11.88 12.49 -19.05
N LEU A 326 -11.94 11.87 -17.88
CA LEU A 326 -12.79 10.70 -17.58
C LEU A 326 -12.52 9.50 -18.50
N ARG A 327 -11.35 9.50 -19.14
CA ARG A 327 -10.88 8.41 -19.99
C ARG A 327 -10.18 7.35 -19.17
N GLY A 328 -10.29 6.10 -19.58
CA GLY A 328 -9.77 5.00 -18.80
C GLY A 328 -9.64 3.70 -19.57
N THR A 329 -8.89 2.77 -19.00
CA THR A 329 -8.53 1.50 -19.63
C THR A 329 -8.16 0.47 -18.57
N PHE A 330 -8.19 -0.82 -18.93
CA PHE A 330 -7.46 -1.81 -18.16
C PHE A 330 -5.96 -1.61 -18.37
N PHE A 331 -5.16 -1.95 -17.36
CA PHE A 331 -3.72 -1.86 -17.50
C PHE A 331 -2.98 -2.97 -16.75
N ARG A 332 -1.78 -3.26 -17.26
CA ARG A 332 -0.72 -3.97 -16.55
C ARG A 332 0.41 -2.98 -16.30
N VAL A 333 1.28 -3.33 -15.37
CA VAL A 333 2.39 -2.47 -15.01
C VAL A 333 3.71 -3.11 -15.43
N ILE A 334 4.52 -2.32 -16.12
CA ILE A 334 5.89 -2.68 -16.49
C ILE A 334 6.87 -1.79 -15.72
N ASN A 335 7.89 -2.40 -15.11
CA ASN A 335 8.92 -1.67 -14.41
C ASN A 335 10.02 -1.26 -15.39
N ASP A 336 9.86 -0.09 -16.02
CA ASP A 336 10.81 0.49 -16.97
C ASP A 336 12.12 0.97 -16.33
N PHE A 337 12.18 1.08 -14.99
CA PHE A 337 13.44 1.21 -14.26
C PHE A 337 14.21 -0.11 -14.25
N ALA A 338 13.52 -1.23 -14.10
CA ALA A 338 14.04 -2.59 -14.19
C ALA A 338 13.91 -3.19 -15.62
N GLY A 339 14.21 -2.39 -16.64
CA GLY A 339 14.29 -2.86 -18.04
C GLY A 339 12.97 -3.20 -18.72
N GLY A 340 11.83 -2.97 -18.08
CA GLY A 340 10.51 -3.36 -18.55
C GLY A 340 10.02 -4.69 -17.95
N MET A 341 10.66 -5.17 -16.88
CA MET A 341 10.19 -6.34 -16.13
C MET A 341 8.73 -6.13 -15.68
N PRO A 342 7.79 -7.02 -16.03
CA PRO A 342 6.42 -6.92 -15.54
C PRO A 342 6.41 -7.03 -14.01
N ASP A 343 5.69 -6.14 -13.34
CA ASP A 343 5.41 -6.32 -11.92
C ASP A 343 4.11 -7.12 -11.77
N ARG A 344 4.25 -8.45 -11.71
CA ARG A 344 3.12 -9.39 -11.63
C ARG A 344 2.38 -9.34 -10.30
N LEU A 345 3.06 -8.85 -9.27
CA LEU A 345 2.54 -8.69 -7.92
C LEU A 345 2.17 -7.22 -7.67
N TRP A 346 2.06 -6.41 -8.72
CA TRP A 346 1.60 -5.04 -8.59
C TRP A 346 0.17 -5.03 -8.09
N THR A 347 -0.07 -4.17 -7.11
CA THR A 347 -1.38 -3.95 -6.51
C THR A 347 -1.57 -2.47 -6.22
N PRO A 348 -2.82 -1.97 -6.24
CA PRO A 348 -3.08 -0.59 -5.87
C PRO A 348 -2.61 -0.24 -4.45
N TRP A 349 -2.67 -1.17 -3.49
CA TRP A 349 -2.21 -0.95 -2.11
C TRP A 349 -0.71 -0.78 -1.94
N SER A 350 0.06 -1.16 -2.96
CA SER A 350 1.49 -0.86 -3.01
C SER A 350 1.74 0.65 -3.21
N LEU A 351 0.76 1.40 -3.74
CA LEU A 351 0.79 2.87 -3.86
C LEU A 351 0.08 3.53 -2.68
N ARG A 352 0.84 3.97 -1.67
CA ARG A 352 0.31 4.67 -0.50
C ARG A 352 1.30 5.68 0.04
N ASN A 353 0.82 6.69 0.77
CA ASN A 353 1.64 7.78 1.32
C ASN A 353 2.54 8.45 0.25
N LYS A 354 2.04 8.60 -0.98
CA LYS A 354 2.79 9.15 -2.13
C LYS A 354 4.05 8.35 -2.46
N GLN A 355 4.03 7.04 -2.21
CA GLN A 355 5.15 6.12 -2.44
C GLN A 355 4.63 4.80 -3.03
N TYR A 356 5.48 4.13 -3.81
CA TYR A 356 5.35 2.72 -4.12
C TYR A 356 6.23 1.93 -3.16
N ILE A 357 5.64 1.02 -2.38
CA ILE A 357 6.37 0.20 -1.41
C ILE A 357 5.90 -1.25 -1.41
N ARG A 358 6.86 -2.16 -1.54
CA ARG A 358 6.66 -3.60 -1.38
C ARG A 358 7.82 -4.22 -0.63
N LEU A 359 7.52 -5.20 0.22
CA LEU A 359 8.49 -6.11 0.80
C LEU A 359 8.42 -7.42 0.01
N VAL A 360 9.57 -7.97 -0.37
CA VAL A 360 9.65 -9.15 -1.24
C VAL A 360 10.72 -10.09 -0.70
N GLU A 361 10.36 -11.36 -0.53
CA GLU A 361 11.31 -12.40 -0.14
C GLU A 361 12.41 -12.60 -1.19
N PRO A 362 13.64 -12.95 -0.78
CA PRO A 362 14.79 -13.10 -1.68
C PRO A 362 14.52 -14.10 -2.81
N GLY A 363 13.96 -15.28 -2.48
CA GLY A 363 13.67 -16.32 -3.47
C GLY A 363 12.65 -15.89 -4.52
N VAL A 364 11.61 -15.16 -4.09
CA VAL A 364 10.58 -14.61 -4.99
C VAL A 364 11.20 -13.57 -5.94
N LEU A 365 11.94 -12.61 -5.39
CA LEU A 365 12.59 -11.57 -6.20
C LEU A 365 13.57 -12.16 -7.21
N LYS A 366 14.38 -13.13 -6.78
CA LYS A 366 15.34 -13.82 -7.65
C LYS A 366 14.63 -14.55 -8.79
N ALA A 367 13.59 -15.33 -8.48
CA ALA A 367 12.81 -16.04 -9.49
C ALA A 367 12.13 -15.08 -10.50
N GLU A 368 11.62 -13.94 -10.04
CA GLU A 368 11.06 -12.90 -10.93
C GLU A 368 12.12 -12.35 -11.89
N ILE A 369 13.30 -12.01 -11.38
CA ILE A 369 14.40 -11.48 -12.20
C ILE A 369 14.91 -12.54 -13.19
N GLU A 370 15.13 -13.78 -12.76
CA GLU A 370 15.58 -14.89 -13.62
C GLU A 370 14.57 -15.19 -14.74
N SER A 371 13.28 -15.22 -14.40
CA SER A 371 12.18 -15.40 -15.36
C SER A 371 12.21 -14.29 -16.42
N TYR A 372 12.36 -13.04 -16.00
CA TYR A 372 12.44 -11.91 -16.92
C TYR A 372 13.71 -11.95 -17.77
N LEU A 373 14.89 -12.16 -17.18
CA LEU A 373 16.17 -12.24 -17.90
C LEU A 373 16.20 -13.37 -18.93
N SER A 374 15.42 -14.43 -18.73
CA SER A 374 15.31 -15.56 -19.66
C SER A 374 14.36 -15.29 -20.84
N SER A 375 13.43 -14.34 -20.69
CA SER A 375 12.44 -13.95 -21.70
C SER A 375 13.05 -13.19 -22.90
N THR A 376 12.31 -13.13 -24.00
CA THR A 376 12.73 -12.37 -25.20
C THR A 376 12.97 -10.89 -24.89
N ASP A 377 12.12 -10.29 -24.06
CA ASP A 377 12.23 -8.87 -23.69
C ASP A 377 13.43 -8.64 -22.77
N GLY A 378 13.63 -9.47 -21.75
CA GLY A 378 14.78 -9.35 -20.85
C GLY A 378 16.13 -9.65 -21.51
N ARG A 379 16.17 -10.45 -22.58
CA ARG A 379 17.38 -10.64 -23.41
C ARG A 379 17.82 -9.36 -24.12
N LYS A 380 16.88 -8.47 -24.45
CA LYS A 380 17.12 -7.20 -25.15
C LYS A 380 16.97 -5.97 -24.24
N GLY A 381 16.60 -6.18 -22.99
CA GLY A 381 16.24 -5.14 -22.03
C GLY A 381 17.41 -4.21 -21.72
N LYS A 382 17.13 -2.90 -21.73
CA LYS A 382 18.02 -1.90 -21.12
C LYS A 382 18.08 -2.20 -19.62
N ASN A 383 19.22 -2.02 -18.95
CA ASN A 383 19.48 -2.44 -17.55
C ASN A 383 19.61 -3.96 -17.29
N ARG A 384 19.62 -4.83 -18.32
CA ARG A 384 19.87 -6.29 -18.15
C ARG A 384 21.07 -6.60 -17.27
N LYS A 385 22.21 -5.95 -17.52
CA LYS A 385 23.45 -6.19 -16.75
C LYS A 385 23.28 -5.89 -15.26
N LYS A 386 22.62 -4.77 -14.91
CA LYS A 386 22.33 -4.40 -13.51
C LYS A 386 21.38 -5.41 -12.85
N LEU A 387 20.38 -5.89 -13.57
CA LEU A 387 19.47 -6.92 -13.07
C LEU A 387 20.18 -8.26 -12.86
N GLN A 388 21.10 -8.61 -13.75
CA GLN A 388 21.93 -9.81 -13.59
C GLN A 388 22.84 -9.68 -12.36
N GLU A 389 23.51 -8.54 -12.18
CA GLU A 389 24.33 -8.25 -11.00
C GLU A 389 23.49 -8.32 -9.70
N LEU A 390 22.29 -7.73 -9.70
CA LEU A 390 21.36 -7.86 -8.57
C LEU A 390 20.99 -9.32 -8.33
N CYS A 391 20.57 -10.05 -9.36
CA CYS A 391 20.15 -11.45 -9.27
C CYS A 391 21.25 -12.36 -8.71
N GLU A 392 22.50 -12.16 -9.15
CA GLU A 392 23.68 -12.88 -8.67
C GLU A 392 24.03 -12.52 -7.22
N SER A 393 23.67 -11.32 -6.77
CA SER A 393 23.89 -10.86 -5.38
C SER A 393 22.84 -11.33 -4.37
N ILE A 394 21.69 -11.86 -4.83
CA ILE A 394 20.63 -12.39 -3.96
C ILE A 394 21.04 -13.78 -3.45
N GLY A 395 21.35 -13.84 -2.15
CA GLY A 395 21.60 -15.06 -1.39
C GLY A 395 20.31 -15.73 -0.93
N GLU A 396 20.38 -17.04 -0.67
CA GLU A 396 19.24 -17.83 -0.19
C GLU A 396 18.82 -17.44 1.23
N GLU A 397 19.79 -17.11 2.09
CA GLU A 397 19.59 -16.68 3.49
C GLU A 397 19.53 -15.15 3.63
N ASP A 398 19.32 -14.43 2.53
CA ASP A 398 19.13 -12.99 2.61
C ASP A 398 17.82 -12.65 3.32
N ASN A 399 17.81 -11.50 4.00
CA ASN A 399 16.58 -10.89 4.46
C ASN A 399 15.76 -10.41 3.26
N SER A 400 14.49 -10.08 3.50
CA SER A 400 13.60 -9.53 2.48
C SER A 400 14.14 -8.23 1.87
N TYR A 401 13.74 -7.95 0.64
CA TYR A 401 14.09 -6.77 -0.11
C TYR A 401 12.92 -5.79 -0.16
N VAL A 402 13.20 -4.50 -0.03
CA VAL A 402 12.20 -3.43 -0.18
C VAL A 402 12.28 -2.84 -1.59
N ILE A 403 11.21 -2.99 -2.36
CA ILE A 403 11.02 -2.26 -3.62
C ILE A 403 10.40 -0.91 -3.29
N TYR A 404 11.05 0.18 -3.69
CA TYR A 404 10.67 1.54 -3.33
C TYR A 404 10.68 2.47 -4.53
N ALA A 405 9.69 3.35 -4.63
CA ALA A 405 9.74 4.52 -5.49
C ALA A 405 8.89 5.67 -4.91
N LYS A 406 9.18 6.92 -5.28
CA LYS A 406 8.36 8.08 -4.93
C LYS A 406 7.28 8.31 -5.99
N GLN A 407 6.06 8.66 -5.59
CA GLN A 407 5.03 9.10 -6.52
C GLN A 407 5.48 10.39 -7.22
N LYS A 408 5.21 10.51 -8.52
CA LYS A 408 5.35 11.78 -9.24
C LYS A 408 4.35 12.79 -8.65
N GLY A 409 4.83 14.00 -8.38
CA GLY A 409 3.96 15.12 -8.05
C GLY A 409 3.13 15.53 -9.26
N VAL A 410 2.09 16.33 -9.04
CA VAL A 410 1.43 17.06 -10.13
C VAL A 410 2.46 18.06 -10.67
N GLN A 411 2.80 17.95 -11.96
CA GLN A 411 3.64 18.92 -12.65
C GLN A 411 2.89 20.22 -12.90
#